data_AF-A0A2I0QER3-F1
#
_entry.id   AF-A0A2I0QER3-F1
#
_cell.length_a   1.000
_cell.length_b   1.000
_cell.length_c   1.000
_cell.angle_alpha   90.00
_cell.angle_beta   90.00
_cell.angle_gamma   90.00
#
_symmetry.space_group_name_H-M   'P 1'
#
loop_
_entity.id
_entity.type
_entity.pdbx_description
1 polymer ?
#
loop_
_entity_poly.entity_id
_entity_poly.type
_entity_poly.pdbx_seq_one_letter_code
_entity_poly.pdbx_strand_id
1 'polypeptide(L)'
;MHVIRSFDINRPGKNISELNGGVIGGSILRGRINIGDEIEIEPGIAIKNKFHPLITKVVELHAGNVKIDIAKPGGLISIGTTLDPSITKGDGITGNVVGLKGTLPEAVYKLNVKINLFKNLITTGEIKPLVQNENLMI
;
A
#
# COMPACT_ATOMS: atom_id res chain seq x y z
N MET A 1 -1.59 -5.64 5.66
CA MET A 1 -0.36 -4.81 5.66
C MET A 1 -0.71 -3.47 5.03
N HIS A 2 -0.19 -2.36 5.55
CA HIS A 2 -0.33 -1.05 4.90
C HIS A 2 0.90 -0.77 4.06
N VAL A 3 0.71 -0.40 2.79
CA VAL A 3 1.79 0.00 1.89
C VAL A 3 2.15 1.45 2.17
N ILE A 4 3.39 1.67 2.59
CA ILE A 4 3.92 2.99 2.93
C ILE A 4 4.81 3.51 1.80
N ARG A 5 5.47 2.62 1.06
CA ARG A 5 6.25 2.94 -0.13
C ARG A 5 6.15 1.85 -1.18
N SER A 6 6.40 2.21 -2.43
CA SER A 6 6.60 1.23 -3.50
C SER A 6 7.70 1.71 -4.45
N PHE A 7 8.49 0.78 -4.98
CA PHE A 7 9.65 1.14 -5.77
C PHE A 7 10.04 0.07 -6.79
N ASP A 8 10.64 0.56 -7.87
CA ASP A 8 11.35 -0.23 -8.86
C ASP A 8 12.82 -0.31 -8.47
N ILE A 9 13.32 -1.52 -8.24
CA ILE A 9 14.73 -1.78 -7.89
C ILE A 9 15.62 -2.03 -9.11
N ASN A 10 15.05 -2.04 -10.32
CA ASN A 10 15.80 -2.30 -11.54
C ASN A 10 16.59 -1.06 -11.95
N ARG A 11 17.92 -1.22 -12.07
CA ARG A 11 18.81 -0.14 -12.52
C ARG A 11 18.71 0.06 -14.04
N PRO A 12 18.94 1.27 -14.55
CA PRO A 12 19.01 1.51 -16.00
C PRO A 12 20.03 0.59 -16.68
N GLY A 13 19.71 0.11 -17.88
CA GLY A 13 20.59 -0.76 -18.68
C GLY A 13 20.51 -2.26 -18.36
N LYS A 14 19.63 -2.68 -17.44
CA LYS A 14 19.38 -4.10 -17.13
C LYS A 14 18.69 -4.80 -18.31
N ASN A 15 19.06 -6.04 -18.60
CA ASN A 15 18.38 -6.82 -19.63
C ASN A 15 16.96 -7.20 -19.18
N ILE A 16 16.06 -7.38 -20.15
CA ILE A 16 14.66 -7.74 -19.90
C ILE A 16 14.55 -9.06 -19.11
N SER A 17 15.39 -10.05 -19.43
CA SER A 17 15.43 -11.36 -18.76
C SER A 17 15.87 -11.31 -17.29
N GLU A 18 16.49 -10.20 -16.87
CA GLU A 18 17.00 -10.03 -15.50
C GLU A 18 16.10 -9.12 -14.68
N LEU A 19 14.99 -8.60 -15.22
CA LEU A 19 14.11 -7.69 -14.50
C LEU A 19 13.49 -8.38 -13.28
N ASN A 20 13.56 -7.70 -12.15
CA ASN A 20 12.80 -8.06 -10.95
C ASN A 20 11.43 -7.42 -11.04
N GLY A 21 10.42 -8.06 -10.44
CA GLY A 21 9.11 -7.43 -10.28
C GLY A 21 9.14 -6.26 -9.28
N GLY A 22 8.01 -5.57 -9.16
CA GLY A 22 7.84 -4.44 -8.28
C GLY A 22 7.99 -4.79 -6.81
N VAL A 23 8.50 -3.85 -6.01
CA VAL A 23 8.68 -4.01 -4.57
C VAL A 23 7.73 -3.09 -3.82
N ILE A 24 7.10 -3.63 -2.78
CA ILE A 24 6.24 -2.87 -1.85
C ILE A 24 6.84 -2.89 -0.45
N GLY A 25 6.91 -1.73 0.17
CA GLY A 25 7.41 -1.53 1.53
C GLY A 25 6.30 -1.09 2.46
N GLY A 26 6.21 -1.68 3.64
CA GLY A 26 5.16 -1.34 4.58
C GLY A 26 5.23 -2.11 5.89
N SER A 27 4.15 -2.04 6.66
CA SER A 27 4.07 -2.72 7.96
C SER A 27 2.86 -3.65 8.04
N ILE A 28 3.11 -4.87 8.55
CA ILE A 28 2.08 -5.87 8.79
C ILE A 28 1.44 -5.57 10.15
N LEU A 29 0.15 -5.28 10.16
CA LEU A 29 -0.59 -5.04 11.41
C LEU A 29 -1.01 -6.34 12.11
N ARG A 30 -1.37 -7.37 11.33
CA ARG A 30 -1.87 -8.65 11.80
C ARG A 30 -1.60 -9.76 10.79
N GLY A 31 -1.58 -11.00 11.26
CA GLY A 31 -1.35 -12.18 10.43
C GLY A 31 0.12 -12.38 10.07
N ARG A 32 0.38 -13.08 8.96
CA ARG A 32 1.72 -13.32 8.43
C ARG A 32 1.65 -13.44 6.90
N ILE A 33 2.77 -13.18 6.23
CA ILE A 33 2.93 -13.37 4.78
C ILE A 33 4.18 -14.25 4.59
N ASN A 34 4.07 -15.27 3.75
CA ASN A 34 5.16 -16.18 3.41
C ASN A 34 5.58 -15.98 1.96
N ILE A 35 6.81 -16.38 1.65
CA ILE A 35 7.26 -16.50 0.26
C ILE A 35 6.33 -17.48 -0.49
N GLY A 36 5.88 -17.07 -1.67
CA GLY A 36 4.99 -17.84 -2.52
C GLY A 36 3.50 -17.60 -2.30
N ASP A 37 3.11 -16.85 -1.26
CA ASP A 37 1.70 -16.50 -1.05
C ASP A 37 1.16 -15.65 -2.21
N GLU A 38 -0.11 -15.89 -2.56
CA GLU A 38 -0.87 -15.01 -3.45
C GLU A 38 -1.56 -13.93 -2.63
N ILE A 39 -1.18 -12.68 -2.91
CA ILE A 39 -1.63 -11.49 -2.19
C ILE A 39 -2.45 -10.60 -3.11
N GLU A 40 -3.36 -9.86 -2.48
CA GLU A 40 -4.23 -8.88 -3.11
C GLU A 40 -3.94 -7.50 -2.56
N ILE A 41 -4.00 -6.49 -3.43
CA ILE A 41 -3.75 -5.10 -3.13
C ILE A 41 -5.02 -4.31 -3.45
N GLU A 42 -5.64 -3.76 -2.41
CA GLU A 42 -6.83 -2.91 -2.51
C GLU A 42 -6.58 -1.49 -2.00
N PRO A 43 -7.20 -0.46 -2.61
CA PRO A 43 -8.14 -0.53 -3.74
C PRO A 43 -7.47 -0.83 -5.11
N GLY A 44 -6.13 -0.87 -5.14
CA GLY A 44 -5.32 -1.14 -6.32
C GLY A 44 -5.05 0.13 -7.14
N ILE A 45 -5.14 0.05 -8.47
CA ILE A 45 -4.79 1.15 -9.38
C ILE A 45 -6.01 1.77 -10.05
N ALA A 46 -5.94 3.07 -10.32
CA ALA A 46 -6.99 3.79 -11.02
C ALA A 46 -6.86 3.61 -12.54
N ILE A 47 -7.88 3.02 -13.16
CA ILE A 47 -8.03 2.90 -14.62
C ILE A 47 -9.33 3.58 -14.99
N LYS A 48 -9.28 4.63 -15.83
CA LYS A 48 -10.47 5.41 -16.26
C LYS A 48 -11.36 5.82 -15.08
N ASN A 49 -10.76 6.35 -14.01
CA ASN A 49 -11.41 6.81 -12.77
C ASN A 49 -12.09 5.73 -11.91
N LYS A 50 -11.82 4.45 -12.15
CA LYS A 50 -12.23 3.36 -11.26
C LYS A 50 -11.00 2.68 -10.70
N PHE A 51 -11.02 2.29 -9.43
CA PHE A 51 -9.94 1.51 -8.85
C PHE A 51 -10.15 0.03 -9.14
N HIS A 52 -9.06 -0.64 -9.50
CA HIS A 52 -9.03 -2.07 -9.80
C HIS A 52 -8.01 -2.75 -8.88
N PRO A 53 -8.44 -3.73 -8.07
CA PRO A 53 -7.53 -4.52 -7.24
C PRO A 53 -6.44 -5.18 -8.07
N LEU A 54 -5.27 -5.36 -7.46
CA LEU A 54 -4.16 -6.08 -8.06
C LEU A 54 -3.93 -7.38 -7.31
N ILE A 55 -3.72 -8.46 -8.07
CA ILE A 55 -3.34 -9.77 -7.52
C ILE A 55 -1.90 -10.05 -7.95
N THR A 56 -1.07 -10.47 -7.01
CA THR A 56 0.33 -10.79 -7.26
C THR A 56 0.83 -11.90 -6.34
N LYS A 57 2.00 -12.46 -6.64
CA LYS A 57 2.64 -13.47 -5.82
C LYS A 57 3.85 -12.88 -5.10
N VAL A 58 4.05 -13.30 -3.86
CA VAL A 58 5.24 -12.95 -3.07
C VAL A 58 6.42 -13.77 -3.59
N VAL A 59 7.45 -13.07 -4.05
CA VAL A 59 8.70 -13.69 -4.55
C VAL A 59 9.77 -13.66 -3.47
N GLU A 60 9.91 -12.54 -2.76
CA GLU A 60 10.90 -12.38 -1.70
C GLU A 60 10.37 -11.51 -0.57
N LEU A 61 10.94 -11.68 0.62
CA LEU A 61 10.66 -10.86 1.79
C LEU A 61 11.98 -10.39 2.41
N HIS A 62 12.04 -9.12 2.79
CA HIS A 62 13.22 -8.51 3.42
C HIS A 62 12.81 -7.64 4.61
N ALA A 63 13.54 -7.78 5.72
CA ALA A 63 13.51 -6.88 6.86
C ALA A 63 14.82 -6.08 6.87
N GLY A 64 14.78 -4.85 6.34
CA GLY A 64 16.01 -4.10 6.04
C GLY A 64 16.86 -4.84 5.00
N ASN A 65 18.10 -5.18 5.36
CA ASN A 65 19.03 -5.91 4.50
C ASN A 65 18.99 -7.43 4.71
N VAL A 66 18.08 -7.93 5.55
CA VAL A 66 17.99 -9.36 5.90
C VAL A 66 16.84 -9.99 5.13
N LYS A 67 17.16 -11.01 4.32
CA LYS A 67 16.15 -11.85 3.67
C LYS A 67 15.50 -12.77 4.71
N ILE A 68 14.18 -12.90 4.65
CA ILE A 68 13.37 -13.71 5.57
C ILE A 68 12.39 -14.57 4.78
N ASP A 69 11.95 -15.69 5.36
CA ASP A 69 10.95 -16.57 4.72
C ASP A 69 9.51 -16.21 5.08
N ILE A 70 9.32 -15.58 6.25
CA ILE A 70 8.02 -15.24 6.81
C ILE A 70 8.07 -13.83 7.40
N ALA A 71 7.18 -12.97 6.94
CA ALA A 71 6.96 -11.65 7.50
C ALA A 71 5.81 -11.68 8.51
N LYS A 72 6.04 -11.11 9.69
CA LYS A 72 5.10 -11.03 10.82
C LYS A 72 4.90 -9.56 11.24
N PRO A 73 3.95 -9.26 12.14
CA PRO A 73 3.77 -7.92 12.64
C PRO A 73 5.00 -7.43 13.38
N GLY A 74 5.30 -6.14 13.21
CA GLY A 74 6.47 -5.48 13.81
C GLY A 74 7.53 -5.11 12.77
N GLY A 75 7.83 -3.81 12.68
CA GLY A 75 8.84 -3.27 11.77
C GLY A 75 8.34 -2.95 10.35
N LEU A 76 9.29 -2.62 9.50
CA LEU A 76 9.10 -2.36 8.06
C LEU A 76 9.61 -3.55 7.27
N ILE A 77 8.75 -4.10 6.42
CA ILE A 77 9.03 -5.23 5.55
C ILE A 77 8.93 -4.77 4.11
N SER A 78 9.89 -5.21 3.30
CA SER A 78 9.85 -5.11 1.85
C SER A 78 9.42 -6.46 1.27
N ILE A 79 8.43 -6.44 0.39
CA ILE A 79 7.92 -7.60 -0.31
C ILE A 79 8.25 -7.43 -1.79
N GLY A 80 9.09 -8.31 -2.31
CA GLY A 80 9.30 -8.46 -3.75
C GLY A 80 8.12 -9.23 -4.35
N THR A 81 7.52 -8.68 -5.40
CA THR A 81 6.30 -9.22 -6.00
C THR A 81 6.51 -9.60 -7.47
N THR A 82 5.51 -10.21 -8.09
CA THR A 82 5.47 -10.45 -9.54
C THR A 82 4.83 -9.29 -10.31
N LEU A 83 4.53 -8.15 -9.66
CA LEU A 83 3.96 -6.99 -10.34
C LEU A 83 4.93 -6.39 -11.34
N ASP A 84 4.39 -5.76 -12.38
CA ASP A 84 5.17 -4.94 -13.28
C ASP A 84 5.82 -3.77 -12.52
N PRO A 85 7.14 -3.57 -12.60
CA PRO A 85 7.83 -2.50 -11.89
C PRO A 85 7.27 -1.10 -12.18
N SER A 86 6.73 -0.87 -13.38
CA SER A 86 6.14 0.42 -13.79
C SER A 86 4.97 0.85 -12.90
N ILE A 87 4.24 -0.10 -12.31
CA ILE A 87 3.12 0.16 -11.40
C ILE A 87 3.64 0.60 -10.02
N THR A 88 4.75 0.00 -9.58
CA THR A 88 5.31 0.25 -8.25
C THR A 88 6.26 1.44 -8.20
N LYS A 89 6.82 1.86 -9.34
CA LYS A 89 7.81 2.92 -9.43
C LYS A 89 7.29 4.24 -8.85
N GLY A 90 8.11 4.90 -8.03
CA GLY A 90 7.81 6.25 -7.52
C GLY A 90 6.59 6.30 -6.62
N ASP A 91 6.45 5.33 -5.71
CA ASP A 91 5.35 5.28 -4.73
C ASP A 91 3.95 5.12 -5.34
N GLY A 92 3.86 4.58 -6.56
CA GLY A 92 2.63 4.45 -7.35
C GLY A 92 1.48 3.65 -6.71
N ILE A 93 1.74 2.85 -5.68
CA ILE A 93 0.70 2.13 -4.92
C ILE A 93 0.75 2.39 -3.41
N THR A 94 1.32 3.52 -2.99
CA THR A 94 1.30 3.95 -1.58
C THR A 94 -0.12 4.19 -1.09
N GLY A 95 -0.40 3.87 0.17
CA GLY A 95 -1.72 3.99 0.79
C GLY A 95 -2.64 2.80 0.53
N ASN A 96 -2.25 1.87 -0.36
CA ASN A 96 -2.97 0.61 -0.52
C ASN A 96 -2.82 -0.30 0.70
N VAL A 97 -3.78 -1.22 0.84
CA VAL A 97 -3.79 -2.29 1.82
C VAL A 97 -3.52 -3.61 1.11
N VAL A 98 -2.66 -4.43 1.71
CA VAL A 98 -2.32 -5.77 1.22
C VAL A 98 -2.82 -6.83 2.17
N GLY A 99 -3.41 -7.88 1.62
CA GLY A 99 -3.86 -9.07 2.34
C GLY A 99 -3.61 -10.32 1.52
N LEU A 100 -3.84 -11.48 2.12
CA LEU A 100 -3.96 -12.70 1.34
C LEU A 100 -5.18 -12.57 0.41
N LYS A 101 -5.11 -13.15 -0.78
CA LYS A 101 -6.21 -13.07 -1.74
C LYS A 101 -7.56 -13.43 -1.12
N GLY A 102 -8.57 -12.58 -1.33
CA GLY A 102 -9.92 -12.79 -0.83
C GLY A 102 -10.10 -12.59 0.67
N THR A 103 -9.09 -12.05 1.37
CA THR A 103 -9.18 -11.74 2.81
C THR A 103 -9.36 -10.25 3.11
N LEU A 104 -9.21 -9.40 2.10
CA LEU A 104 -9.43 -7.98 2.23
C LEU A 104 -10.93 -7.65 2.17
N PRO A 105 -11.40 -6.64 2.94
CA PRO A 105 -12.72 -6.09 2.74
C PRO A 105 -12.75 -5.28 1.44
N GLU A 106 -13.93 -5.23 0.81
CA GLU A 106 -14.12 -4.44 -0.42
C GLU A 106 -13.84 -2.95 -0.19
N ALA A 107 -13.14 -2.33 -1.14
CA ALA A 107 -12.96 -0.89 -1.18
C ALA A 107 -14.29 -0.12 -1.20
N VAL A 108 -14.41 0.88 -0.32
CA VAL A 108 -15.58 1.76 -0.21
C VAL A 108 -15.29 3.14 -0.78
N TYR A 109 -16.29 3.71 -1.46
CA TYR A 109 -16.22 5.05 -2.08
C TYR A 109 -17.02 6.11 -1.30
N LYS A 110 -17.72 5.68 -0.25
CA LYS A 110 -18.51 6.54 0.63
C LYS A 110 -18.26 6.10 2.07
N LEU A 111 -18.05 7.08 2.95
CA LEU A 111 -17.74 6.86 4.35
C LEU A 111 -18.77 7.59 5.21
N ASN A 112 -19.24 6.93 6.26
CA ASN A 112 -20.00 7.56 7.32
C ASN A 112 -19.10 7.63 8.55
N VAL A 113 -18.68 8.84 8.92
CA VAL A 113 -17.71 9.06 10.00
C VAL A 113 -18.31 9.92 11.11
N LYS A 114 -18.00 9.58 12.36
CA LYS A 114 -18.27 10.44 13.50
C LYS A 114 -17.10 11.42 13.64
N ILE A 115 -17.39 12.71 13.56
CA ILE A 115 -16.37 13.75 13.59
C ILE A 115 -16.39 14.46 14.94
N ASN A 116 -15.21 14.61 15.54
CA ASN A 116 -14.99 15.41 16.74
C ASN A 116 -13.90 16.42 16.43
N LEU A 117 -14.24 17.71 16.44
CA LEU A 117 -13.27 18.77 16.22
C LEU A 117 -12.39 18.96 17.47
N PHE A 118 -11.10 19.22 17.25
CA PHE A 118 -10.20 19.63 18.32
C PHE A 118 -10.65 20.97 18.91
N LYS A 119 -10.22 21.28 20.14
CA LYS A 119 -10.53 22.57 20.78
C LYS A 119 -9.68 23.71 20.25
N ASN A 120 -8.43 23.41 19.87
CA ASN A 120 -7.42 24.38 19.48
C ASN A 120 -6.79 23.94 18.15
N LEU A 121 -6.46 24.91 17.29
CA LEU A 121 -5.61 24.69 16.14
C LEU A 121 -4.15 24.60 16.56
N ILE A 122 -3.39 23.75 15.87
CA ILE A 122 -1.93 23.71 15.99
C ILE A 122 -1.30 24.91 15.26
N THR A 123 -2.02 25.49 14.29
CA THR A 123 -1.61 26.64 13.47
C THR A 123 -2.44 27.89 13.79
N THR A 124 -2.17 28.99 13.10
CA THR A 124 -2.97 30.21 13.18
C THR A 124 -4.35 30.03 12.53
N GLY A 125 -5.42 30.46 13.22
CA GLY A 125 -6.79 30.47 12.71
C GLY A 125 -7.82 30.12 13.78
N GLU A 126 -9.09 29.97 13.36
CA GLU A 126 -10.20 29.51 14.21
C GLU A 126 -10.80 28.22 13.65
N ILE A 127 -11.17 27.30 14.55
CA ILE A 127 -11.88 26.07 14.19
C ILE A 127 -13.34 26.41 13.93
N LYS A 128 -13.81 26.12 12.73
CA LYS A 128 -15.21 26.30 12.34
C LYS A 128 -15.94 24.96 12.27
N PRO A 129 -17.25 24.93 12.52
CA PRO A 129 -18.08 23.76 12.23
C PRO A 129 -17.96 23.39 10.74
N LEU A 130 -17.98 22.09 10.45
CA LEU A 130 -17.96 21.59 9.09
C LEU A 130 -19.22 21.98 8.34
N VAL A 131 -19.08 22.34 7.07
CA VAL A 131 -20.20 22.68 6.19
C VAL A 131 -20.35 21.66 5.06
N GLN A 132 -21.55 21.59 4.49
CA GLN A 132 -21.82 20.68 3.37
C GLN A 132 -21.02 21.10 2.13
N ASN A 133 -20.55 20.11 1.36
CA ASN A 133 -19.74 20.28 0.15
C ASN A 133 -18.35 20.90 0.38
N GLU A 134 -17.85 20.86 1.61
CA GLU A 134 -16.47 21.20 1.92
C GLU A 134 -15.53 20.05 1.55
N ASN A 135 -14.42 20.36 0.88
CA ASN A 135 -13.39 19.37 0.57
C ASN A 135 -12.49 19.16 1.80
N LEU A 136 -12.50 17.95 2.34
CA LEU A 136 -11.69 17.56 3.50
C LEU A 136 -10.65 16.51 3.08
N MET A 137 -9.46 16.60 3.67
CA MET A 137 -8.47 15.52 3.61
C MET A 137 -8.75 14.57 4.78
N ILE A 138 -9.04 13.31 4.47
CA ILE A 138 -9.36 12.24 5.44
C ILE A 138 -8.24 11.21 5.41
#